data_AF-A0A6M0IUU4-F1
#
_entry.id   AF-A0A6M0IUU4-F1
#
_cell.length_a   1.000
_cell.length_b   1.000
_cell.length_c   1.000
_cell.angle_alpha   90.00
_cell.angle_beta   90.00
_cell.angle_gamma   90.00
#
_symmetry.space_group_name_H-M   'P 1'
#
loop_
_entity.id
_entity.type
_entity.pdbx_description
1 polymer ?
#
loop_
_entity_poly.entity_id
_entity_poly.type
_entity_poly.pdbx_seq_one_letter_code
_entity_poly.pdbx_strand_id
1 'polypeptide(L)'
;MTKKWILYSKEDRQVKWPTCINKLSPVKNKHPLEGESLAELREAHSWTDRFDEMLFSIRSVSILGKCSTAKYLECPNIPDHHRENAKDSTRLYREHPSKYFDNIGQYYWVDFDIITSDKSTMKLRMVVNEGEADCNDGQWGEVWQRNTGKPVAQILSTGDMETTVQTSSSELGKLVSFIIEIVVFYSWR
;
A
#
# COMPACT_ATOMS: atom_id res chain seq x y z
N MET A 1 -8.68 19.85 -25.59
CA MET A 1 -8.82 18.53 -24.93
C MET A 1 -9.04 18.76 -23.44
N THR A 2 -10.24 18.44 -22.96
CA THR A 2 -10.69 18.74 -21.59
C THR A 2 -10.06 17.73 -20.63
N LYS A 3 -9.22 18.20 -19.69
CA LYS A 3 -8.69 17.36 -18.61
C LYS A 3 -9.87 16.89 -17.76
N LYS A 4 -10.19 15.60 -17.86
CA LYS A 4 -11.21 14.95 -17.04
C LYS A 4 -10.58 14.72 -15.67
N TRP A 5 -10.79 15.67 -14.75
CA TRP A 5 -10.51 15.45 -13.34
C TRP A 5 -11.39 14.29 -12.89
N ILE A 6 -10.80 13.19 -12.42
CA ILE A 6 -11.54 12.17 -11.68
C ILE A 6 -11.87 12.82 -10.34
N LEU A 7 -13.00 13.52 -10.31
CA LEU A 7 -13.66 13.93 -9.07
C LEU A 7 -14.08 12.64 -8.37
N TYR A 8 -13.60 12.45 -7.14
CA TYR A 8 -14.11 11.48 -6.18
C TYR A 8 -15.64 11.42 -6.27
N SER A 9 -16.20 10.21 -6.37
CA SER A 9 -17.65 10.07 -6.49
C SER A 9 -18.31 10.58 -5.21
N LYS A 10 -19.59 10.97 -5.28
CA LYS A 10 -20.34 11.37 -4.07
C LYS A 10 -20.41 10.25 -3.02
N GLU A 11 -20.17 9.00 -3.40
CA GLU A 11 -20.20 7.82 -2.52
C GLU A 11 -18.91 7.69 -1.70
N ASP A 12 -17.76 8.15 -2.24
CA ASP A 12 -16.47 8.15 -1.51
C ASP A 12 -16.46 9.11 -0.30
N ARG A 13 -17.44 10.04 -0.21
CA ARG A 13 -17.52 11.05 0.86
C ARG A 13 -18.01 10.52 2.21
N GLN A 14 -18.57 9.31 2.27
CA GLN A 14 -19.04 8.72 3.55
C GLN A 14 -17.99 7.83 4.22
N VAL A 15 -16.91 7.47 3.52
CA VAL A 15 -15.85 6.65 4.09
C VAL A 15 -14.88 7.56 4.85
N LYS A 16 -14.81 7.39 6.17
CA LYS A 16 -13.82 8.08 6.99
C LYS A 16 -12.46 7.42 6.79
N TRP A 17 -11.71 7.93 5.82
CA TRP A 17 -10.35 7.49 5.59
C TRP A 17 -9.41 8.02 6.68
N PRO A 18 -8.31 7.30 6.95
CA PRO A 18 -7.21 7.79 7.78
C PRO A 18 -6.77 9.22 7.49
N THR A 19 -6.34 9.94 8.50
CA THR A 19 -6.17 11.40 8.44
C THR A 19 -5.11 11.82 7.41
N CYS A 20 -4.06 11.00 7.23
CA CYS A 20 -2.95 11.32 6.34
C CYS A 20 -3.35 11.33 4.86
N ILE A 21 -4.28 10.46 4.43
CA ILE A 21 -4.64 10.30 3.02
C ILE A 21 -5.30 11.56 2.45
N ASN A 22 -6.06 12.29 3.28
CA ASN A 22 -6.79 13.48 2.89
C ASN A 22 -5.87 14.65 2.51
N LYS A 23 -4.58 14.56 2.86
CA LYS A 23 -3.56 15.57 2.57
C LYS A 23 -2.60 15.12 1.46
N LEU A 24 -2.79 13.91 0.91
CA LEU A 24 -1.94 13.43 -0.17
C LEU A 24 -2.27 14.17 -1.46
N SER A 25 -1.22 14.61 -2.13
CA SER A 25 -1.32 15.06 -3.51
C SER A 25 -0.93 13.89 -4.39
N PRO A 26 -1.84 13.37 -5.24
CA PRO A 26 -1.50 12.34 -6.22
C PRO A 26 -0.22 12.73 -6.94
N VAL A 27 0.72 11.79 -7.07
CA VAL A 27 2.00 12.05 -7.73
C VAL A 27 1.66 12.45 -9.18
N LYS A 28 1.74 13.76 -9.46
CA LYS A 28 1.49 14.31 -10.81
C LYS A 28 2.63 13.82 -11.69
N ASN A 29 2.35 12.81 -12.51
CA ASN A 29 3.26 12.13 -13.41
C ASN A 29 4.22 11.16 -12.71
N LYS A 30 3.87 9.87 -12.73
CA LYS A 30 4.47 8.88 -13.63
C LYS A 30 3.33 7.92 -13.95
N HIS A 31 3.06 7.76 -15.25
CA HIS A 31 2.07 6.88 -15.90
C HIS A 31 1.20 6.03 -14.95
N PRO A 32 -0.16 6.09 -15.04
CA PRO A 32 -0.92 4.93 -14.59
C PRO A 32 -0.24 3.69 -15.19
N LEU A 33 -0.16 2.57 -14.48
CA LEU A 33 0.37 1.33 -15.06
C LEU A 33 -0.59 0.77 -16.14
N GLU A 34 -1.05 1.61 -17.06
CA GLU A 34 -1.74 1.27 -18.29
C GLU A 34 -0.69 0.81 -19.30
N GLY A 35 -0.47 -0.50 -19.35
CA GLY A 35 0.16 -1.19 -20.49
C GLY A 35 1.68 -1.07 -20.65
N GLU A 36 2.34 0.02 -20.24
CA GLU A 36 3.76 0.26 -20.58
C GLU A 36 4.75 -0.10 -19.46
N SER A 37 4.38 0.02 -18.19
CA SER A 37 5.21 -0.37 -17.04
C SER A 37 5.15 -1.85 -16.68
N LEU A 38 4.07 -2.53 -17.09
CA LEU A 38 3.86 -3.95 -16.81
C LEU A 38 4.83 -4.83 -17.59
N ALA A 39 5.26 -4.38 -18.78
CA ALA A 39 6.30 -5.05 -19.56
C ALA A 39 7.67 -4.99 -18.87
N GLU A 40 8.04 -3.84 -18.29
CA GLU A 40 9.28 -3.71 -17.51
C GLU A 40 9.24 -4.56 -16.23
N LEU A 41 8.07 -4.63 -15.57
CA LEU A 41 7.86 -5.50 -14.41
C LEU A 41 7.95 -6.99 -14.78
N ARG A 42 7.42 -7.40 -15.95
CA ARG A 42 7.59 -8.75 -16.53
C ARG A 42 9.05 -9.08 -16.78
N GLU A 43 9.83 -8.13 -17.27
CA GLU A 43 11.23 -8.34 -17.60
C GLU A 43 12.12 -8.36 -16.34
N ALA A 44 11.82 -7.52 -15.35
CA ALA A 44 12.54 -7.45 -14.08
C ALA A 44 12.33 -8.66 -13.17
N HIS A 45 11.22 -9.39 -13.32
CA HIS A 45 10.86 -10.54 -12.50
C HIS A 45 10.68 -11.78 -13.38
N SER A 46 11.52 -12.81 -13.20
CA SER A 46 11.49 -14.09 -13.94
C SER A 46 10.28 -14.97 -13.57
N TRP A 47 9.08 -14.41 -13.62
CA TRP A 47 7.86 -14.99 -13.08
C TRP A 47 7.04 -15.58 -14.23
N THR A 48 6.69 -16.86 -14.09
CA THR A 48 6.07 -17.73 -15.11
C THR A 48 4.60 -17.41 -15.39
N ASP A 49 3.98 -18.13 -16.34
CA ASP A 49 2.60 -18.09 -16.87
C ASP A 49 1.46 -17.65 -15.91
N ARG A 50 1.60 -17.81 -14.59
CA ARG A 50 0.66 -17.27 -13.59
C ARG A 50 0.62 -15.73 -13.56
N PHE A 51 1.68 -15.08 -14.03
CA PHE A 51 1.80 -13.63 -14.12
C PHE A 51 0.82 -13.04 -15.14
N ASP A 52 0.65 -13.71 -16.28
CA ASP A 52 -0.26 -13.27 -17.32
C ASP A 52 -1.70 -13.26 -16.82
N GLU A 53 -2.14 -14.33 -16.14
CA GLU A 53 -3.47 -14.41 -15.53
C GLU A 53 -3.71 -13.29 -14.50
N MET A 54 -2.73 -13.02 -13.63
CA MET A 54 -2.84 -11.95 -12.61
C MET A 54 -2.87 -10.54 -13.21
N LEU A 55 -2.15 -10.31 -14.30
CA LEU A 55 -2.17 -9.02 -15.01
C LEU A 55 -3.52 -8.73 -15.65
N PHE A 56 -4.18 -9.74 -16.23
CA PHE A 56 -5.54 -9.55 -16.76
C PHE A 56 -6.54 -9.22 -15.65
N SER A 57 -6.23 -9.60 -14.42
CA SER A 57 -7.03 -9.28 -13.24
C SER A 57 -6.74 -7.91 -12.64
N ILE A 58 -5.72 -7.15 -13.05
CA ILE A 58 -5.43 -5.81 -12.50
C ILE A 58 -5.59 -4.75 -13.60
N ARG A 59 -6.50 -3.80 -13.39
CA ARG A 59 -6.85 -2.80 -14.42
C ARG A 59 -6.08 -1.50 -14.31
N SER A 60 -5.84 -1.01 -13.09
CA SER A 60 -5.17 0.26 -12.88
C SER A 60 -4.45 0.24 -11.54
N VAL A 61 -3.34 0.96 -11.46
CA VAL A 61 -2.62 1.22 -10.21
C VAL A 61 -2.23 2.70 -10.24
N SER A 62 -2.52 3.41 -9.15
CA SER A 62 -2.25 4.83 -8.98
C SER A 62 -1.66 5.09 -7.60
N ILE A 63 -0.40 5.50 -7.54
CA ILE A 63 0.25 5.90 -6.30
C ILE A 63 -0.26 7.31 -5.94
N LEU A 64 -1.05 7.39 -4.87
CA LEU A 64 -1.65 8.62 -4.38
C LEU A 64 -0.64 9.52 -3.65
N GLY A 65 0.48 8.95 -3.21
CA GLY A 65 1.54 9.64 -2.52
C GLY A 65 2.02 8.85 -1.32
N LYS A 66 2.79 9.54 -0.46
CA LYS A 66 3.34 8.96 0.76
C LYS A 66 3.09 9.81 1.99
N CYS A 67 3.07 9.17 3.15
CA CYS A 67 3.09 9.83 4.45
C CYS A 67 4.00 9.09 5.43
N SER A 68 4.65 9.82 6.33
CA SER A 68 5.47 9.18 7.36
C SER A 68 4.62 8.37 8.33
N THR A 69 5.22 7.37 8.98
CA THR A 69 4.53 6.60 10.02
C THR A 69 4.07 7.49 11.18
N ALA A 70 4.79 8.56 11.51
CA ALA A 70 4.36 9.56 12.50
C ALA A 70 3.04 10.26 12.13
N LYS A 71 2.72 10.37 10.83
CA LYS A 71 1.46 10.97 10.34
C LYS A 71 0.32 9.97 10.23
N TYR A 72 0.59 8.67 10.39
CA TYR A 72 -0.39 7.58 10.26
C TYR A 72 -0.28 6.55 11.40
N LEU A 73 -0.21 7.03 12.64
CA LEU A 73 -0.13 6.18 13.85
C LEU A 73 -1.36 5.30 14.10
N GLU A 74 -2.48 5.64 13.45
CA GLU A 74 -3.73 4.88 13.52
C GLU A 74 -3.72 3.62 12.66
N CYS A 75 -2.65 3.36 11.89
CA CYS A 75 -2.47 2.09 11.20
C CYS A 75 -2.53 0.94 12.23
N PRO A 76 -3.50 0.00 12.12
CA PRO A 76 -3.66 -1.06 13.10
C PRO A 76 -2.47 -2.03 13.10
N ASN A 77 -1.79 -2.15 11.96
CA ASN A 77 -0.80 -3.19 11.72
C ASN A 77 0.65 -2.74 11.92
N ILE A 78 0.90 -1.58 12.55
CA ILE A 78 2.26 -1.23 13.02
C ILE A 78 2.70 -2.29 14.04
N PRO A 79 3.84 -2.98 13.83
CA PRO A 79 4.37 -3.95 14.78
C PRO A 79 4.49 -3.38 16.20
N ASP A 80 4.16 -4.22 17.19
CA ASP A 80 4.08 -3.80 18.59
C ASP A 80 5.44 -3.32 19.13
N HIS A 81 6.55 -3.92 18.72
CA HIS A 81 7.89 -3.49 19.14
C HIS A 81 8.19 -2.06 18.73
N HIS A 82 7.66 -1.54 17.61
CA HIS A 82 7.82 -0.11 17.29
C HIS A 82 7.03 0.79 18.23
N ARG A 83 5.84 0.34 18.68
CA ARG A 83 5.03 1.10 19.65
C ARG A 83 5.66 1.07 21.03
N GLU A 84 6.29 -0.04 21.39
CA GLU A 84 7.05 -0.20 22.63
C GLU A 84 8.34 0.60 22.57
N ASN A 85 9.12 0.49 21.50
CA ASN A 85 10.33 1.28 21.27
C ASN A 85 10.02 2.78 21.28
N ALA A 86 8.92 3.25 20.68
CA ALA A 86 8.56 4.67 20.77
C ALA A 86 8.31 5.14 22.23
N LYS A 87 7.97 4.23 23.15
CA LYS A 87 7.76 4.50 24.59
C LYS A 87 9.03 4.28 25.42
N ASP A 88 9.85 3.29 25.07
CA ASP A 88 10.98 2.80 25.87
C ASP A 88 12.34 3.27 25.35
N SER A 89 12.44 3.58 24.05
CA SER A 89 13.72 3.77 23.39
C SER A 89 14.57 4.82 24.08
N THR A 90 15.85 4.45 24.18
CA THR A 90 16.99 5.20 24.67
C THR A 90 16.84 6.73 24.55
N ARG A 91 17.49 7.46 25.46
CA ARG A 91 17.47 8.92 25.70
C ARG A 91 17.24 9.86 24.48
N LEU A 92 17.58 9.43 23.26
CA LEU A 92 17.36 10.11 21.98
C LEU A 92 15.88 10.26 21.53
N TYR A 93 15.00 9.30 21.83
CA TYR A 93 13.61 9.31 21.30
C TYR A 93 12.52 9.38 22.36
N ARG A 94 12.84 9.12 23.64
CA ARG A 94 11.90 9.25 24.77
C ARG A 94 11.24 10.63 24.85
N GLU A 95 11.95 11.71 24.48
CA GLU A 95 11.41 13.08 24.48
C GLU A 95 10.65 13.41 23.18
N HIS A 96 10.83 12.61 22.12
CA HIS A 96 10.25 12.84 20.80
C HIS A 96 9.84 11.54 20.09
N PRO A 97 8.78 10.84 20.53
CA PRO A 97 8.30 9.61 19.88
C PRO A 97 7.97 9.79 18.41
N SER A 98 7.54 11.00 17.99
CA SER A 98 7.30 11.32 16.59
C SER A 98 8.55 11.21 15.72
N LYS A 99 9.74 11.55 16.26
CA LYS A 99 11.01 11.40 15.51
C LYS A 99 11.33 9.93 15.26
N TYR A 100 11.05 9.07 16.23
CA TYR A 100 11.19 7.62 16.01
C TYR A 100 10.25 7.17 14.89
N PHE A 101 8.97 7.54 14.97
CA PHE A 101 8.00 7.17 13.94
C PHE A 101 8.26 7.83 12.57
N ASP A 102 8.98 8.94 12.48
CA ASP A 102 9.42 9.48 11.19
C ASP A 102 10.58 8.67 10.59
N ASN A 103 11.36 7.97 11.43
CA ASN A 103 12.52 7.18 11.02
C ASN A 103 12.18 5.75 10.60
N ILE A 104 11.15 5.12 11.18
CA ILE A 104 10.75 3.72 10.84
C ILE A 104 10.03 3.57 9.48
N GLY A 105 10.20 4.53 8.58
CA GLY A 105 9.75 4.43 7.19
C GLY A 105 8.51 5.25 6.83
N GLN A 106 8.18 5.19 5.54
CA GLN A 106 7.03 5.86 4.95
C GLN A 106 5.97 4.84 4.52
N TYR A 107 4.71 5.28 4.56
CA TYR A 107 3.60 4.58 3.96
C TYR A 107 3.35 5.08 2.55
N TYR A 108 3.24 4.16 1.60
CA TYR A 108 2.68 4.39 0.28
C TYR A 108 1.18 4.16 0.28
N TRP A 109 0.47 5.06 -0.38
CA TRP A 109 -0.96 4.94 -0.63
C TRP A 109 -1.22 4.69 -2.10
N VAL A 110 -2.01 3.66 -2.39
CA VAL A 110 -2.17 3.15 -3.75
C VAL A 110 -3.63 2.82 -3.99
N ASP A 111 -4.19 3.35 -5.06
CA ASP A 111 -5.47 2.91 -5.60
C ASP A 111 -5.22 1.89 -6.70
N PHE A 112 -5.97 0.79 -6.68
CA PHE A 112 -5.92 -0.20 -7.74
C PHE A 112 -7.26 -0.90 -7.91
N ASP A 113 -7.48 -1.43 -9.11
CA ASP A 113 -8.72 -2.12 -9.45
C ASP A 113 -8.44 -3.56 -9.83
N ILE A 114 -9.17 -4.50 -9.23
CA ILE A 114 -9.14 -5.93 -9.56
C ILE A 114 -10.38 -6.29 -10.39
N ILE A 115 -10.20 -7.06 -11.45
CA ILE A 115 -11.25 -7.75 -12.18
C ILE A 115 -11.32 -9.18 -11.62
N THR A 116 -12.44 -9.51 -10.99
CA THR A 116 -12.66 -10.86 -10.46
C THR A 116 -13.10 -11.82 -11.57
N SER A 117 -13.08 -13.13 -11.30
CA SER A 117 -13.44 -14.17 -12.27
C SER A 117 -14.86 -14.05 -12.85
N ASP A 118 -15.79 -13.45 -12.10
CA ASP A 118 -17.15 -13.11 -12.55
C ASP A 118 -17.22 -11.80 -13.37
N LYS A 119 -16.07 -11.21 -13.72
CA LYS A 119 -15.90 -9.93 -14.42
C LYS A 119 -16.38 -8.71 -13.63
N SER A 120 -16.69 -8.85 -12.35
CA SER A 120 -16.93 -7.71 -11.48
C SER A 120 -15.62 -6.93 -11.28
N THR A 121 -15.73 -5.61 -11.05
CA THR A 121 -14.56 -4.78 -10.71
C THR A 121 -14.59 -4.42 -9.24
N MET A 122 -13.57 -4.87 -8.50
CA MET A 122 -13.34 -4.48 -7.12
C MET A 122 -12.38 -3.29 -7.08
N LYS A 123 -12.90 -2.14 -6.65
CA LYS A 123 -12.11 -0.92 -6.48
C LYS A 123 -11.44 -0.92 -5.11
N LEU A 124 -10.12 -0.99 -5.09
CA LEU A 124 -9.33 -1.15 -3.89
C LEU A 124 -8.40 0.02 -3.63
N ARG A 125 -8.09 0.19 -2.36
CA ARG A 125 -7.07 1.10 -1.87
C ARG A 125 -6.20 0.33 -0.90
N MET A 126 -4.89 0.43 -1.05
CA MET A 126 -3.90 -0.14 -0.16
C MET A 126 -3.09 0.98 0.48
N VAL A 127 -2.74 0.78 1.74
CA VAL A 127 -1.61 1.44 2.37
C VAL A 127 -0.58 0.38 2.72
N VAL A 128 0.70 0.63 2.47
CA VAL A 128 1.79 -0.27 2.83
C VAL A 128 3.02 0.54 3.21
N ASN A 129 3.69 0.15 4.29
CA ASN A 129 4.98 0.73 4.69
C ASN A 129 6.11 0.18 3.79
N GLU A 130 7.17 0.97 3.59
CA GLU A 130 8.37 0.61 2.84
C GLU A 130 9.12 -0.64 3.31
N GLY A 131 8.85 -1.11 4.53
CA GLY A 131 9.76 -1.95 5.31
C GLY A 131 10.88 -1.08 5.90
N GLU A 132 11.38 -1.46 7.08
CA GLU A 132 12.52 -0.80 7.70
C GLU A 132 13.77 -1.67 7.50
N ALA A 133 14.64 -1.28 6.57
CA ALA A 133 15.82 -2.04 6.16
C ALA A 133 16.77 -2.37 7.33
N ASP A 134 16.82 -1.51 8.35
CA ASP A 134 17.72 -1.66 9.50
C ASP A 134 17.06 -2.36 10.70
N CYS A 135 15.73 -2.53 10.71
CA CYS A 135 15.01 -3.23 11.79
C CYS A 135 14.61 -4.67 11.44
N ASN A 136 14.98 -5.15 10.25
CA ASN A 136 14.59 -6.47 9.72
C ASN A 136 13.06 -6.66 9.77
N ASP A 137 12.32 -5.58 9.63
CA ASP A 137 10.87 -5.65 9.59
C ASP A 137 10.41 -5.84 8.15
N GLY A 138 9.46 -6.76 7.94
CA GLY A 138 8.73 -6.83 6.69
C GLY A 138 7.85 -5.60 6.50
N GLN A 139 7.03 -5.61 5.46
CA GLN A 139 6.03 -4.56 5.23
C GLN A 139 4.77 -4.79 6.08
N TRP A 140 4.12 -3.70 6.44
CA TRP A 140 2.81 -3.74 7.09
C TRP A 140 1.87 -2.67 6.55
N GLY A 141 0.56 -2.89 6.70
CA GLY A 141 -0.44 -2.08 6.03
C GLY A 141 -1.81 -2.74 5.95
N GLU A 142 -2.71 -2.18 5.16
CA GLU A 142 -4.08 -2.69 5.03
C GLU A 142 -4.67 -2.33 3.66
N VAL A 143 -5.64 -3.12 3.21
CA VAL A 143 -6.35 -2.95 1.94
C VAL A 143 -7.85 -2.84 2.20
N TRP A 144 -8.48 -1.85 1.58
CA TRP A 144 -9.91 -1.58 1.70
C TRP A 144 -10.61 -1.52 0.35
N GLN A 145 -11.90 -1.85 0.35
CA GLN A 145 -12.79 -1.48 -0.74
C GLN A 145 -13.07 0.02 -0.72
N ARG A 146 -12.78 0.72 -1.82
CA ARG A 146 -12.92 2.18 -1.92
C ARG A 146 -14.35 2.65 -1.68
N ASN A 147 -15.32 1.93 -2.26
CA ASN A 147 -16.74 2.31 -2.18
C ASN A 147 -17.34 2.14 -0.77
N THR A 148 -16.79 1.27 0.07
CA THR A 148 -17.39 0.91 1.36
C THR A 148 -16.50 1.24 2.56
N GLY A 149 -15.21 1.47 2.34
CA GLY A 149 -14.20 1.62 3.40
C GLY A 149 -13.95 0.33 4.19
N LYS A 150 -14.51 -0.80 3.78
CA LYS A 150 -14.36 -2.06 4.51
C LYS A 150 -12.99 -2.68 4.23
N PRO A 151 -12.26 -3.12 5.28
CA PRO A 151 -11.01 -3.83 5.10
C PRO A 151 -11.28 -5.19 4.43
N VAL A 152 -10.39 -5.58 3.51
CA VAL A 152 -10.46 -6.85 2.76
C VAL A 152 -9.16 -7.66 2.81
N ALA A 153 -8.05 -7.02 3.16
CA ALA A 153 -6.80 -7.70 3.45
C ALA A 153 -5.97 -6.91 4.47
N GLN A 154 -5.25 -7.62 5.33
CA GLN A 154 -4.25 -7.05 6.23
C GLN A 154 -2.86 -7.45 5.75
N ILE A 155 -1.91 -6.53 5.84
CA ILE A 155 -0.50 -6.75 5.51
C ILE A 155 0.24 -6.69 6.84
N LEU A 156 0.86 -7.79 7.23
CA LEU A 156 1.50 -7.96 8.53
C LEU A 156 2.98 -8.23 8.33
N SER A 157 3.83 -7.50 9.06
CA SER A 157 5.23 -7.88 9.24
C SER A 157 5.28 -9.07 10.18
N THR A 158 6.02 -10.10 9.80
CA THR A 158 6.27 -11.28 10.64
C THR A 158 7.71 -11.32 11.18
N GLY A 159 8.45 -10.21 11.03
CA GLY A 159 9.88 -10.13 11.35
C GLY A 159 10.76 -10.74 10.26
N ASP A 160 12.07 -10.63 10.41
CA ASP A 160 13.08 -11.16 9.48
C ASP A 160 12.86 -10.77 8.01
N MET A 161 12.41 -9.53 7.77
CA MET A 161 12.05 -8.97 6.47
C MET A 161 10.85 -9.67 5.78
N GLU A 162 10.08 -10.48 6.52
CA GLU A 162 8.95 -11.23 5.98
C GLU A 162 7.61 -10.49 6.13
N THR A 163 6.77 -10.65 5.10
CA THR A 163 5.45 -10.04 5.00
C THR A 163 4.40 -11.10 4.74
N THR A 164 3.33 -11.10 5.52
CA THR A 164 2.16 -11.96 5.30
C THR A 164 0.92 -11.13 4.95
N VAL A 165 0.22 -11.53 3.89
CA VAL A 165 -1.09 -10.96 3.53
C VAL A 165 -2.20 -11.86 4.07
N GLN A 166 -2.95 -11.37 5.06
CA GLN A 166 -4.13 -12.05 5.60
C GLN A 166 -5.39 -11.58 4.89
N THR A 167 -6.11 -12.51 4.26
CA THR A 167 -7.39 -12.25 3.58
C THR A 167 -8.20 -13.52 3.45
N SER A 168 -9.52 -13.40 3.24
CA SER A 168 -10.41 -14.54 2.99
C SER A 168 -10.32 -15.09 1.57
N SER A 169 -9.60 -14.43 0.65
CA SER A 169 -9.45 -14.84 -0.75
C SER A 169 -7.98 -15.05 -1.09
N SER A 170 -7.61 -16.29 -1.44
CA SER A 170 -6.24 -16.61 -1.84
C SER A 170 -5.80 -15.89 -3.12
N GLU A 171 -6.74 -15.61 -4.03
CA GLU A 171 -6.49 -14.82 -5.24
C GLU A 171 -6.20 -13.35 -4.89
N LEU A 172 -7.01 -12.75 -4.01
CA LEU A 172 -6.77 -11.40 -3.52
C LEU A 172 -5.42 -11.31 -2.79
N GLY A 173 -5.06 -12.32 -2.00
CA GLY A 173 -3.78 -12.37 -1.30
C GLY A 173 -2.59 -12.29 -2.26
N LYS A 174 -2.60 -13.10 -3.31
CA LYS A 174 -1.56 -13.07 -4.37
C LYS A 174 -1.49 -11.72 -5.07
N LEU A 175 -2.64 -11.14 -5.42
CA LEU A 175 -2.70 -9.86 -6.12
C LEU A 175 -2.18 -8.72 -5.24
N VAL A 176 -2.52 -8.71 -3.94
CA VAL A 176 -2.01 -7.71 -2.99
C VAL A 176 -0.50 -7.86 -2.84
N SER A 177 0.04 -9.06 -2.64
CA SER A 177 1.50 -9.29 -2.59
C SER A 177 2.20 -8.74 -3.84
N PHE A 178 1.62 -8.98 -5.02
CA PHE A 178 2.16 -8.44 -6.27
C PHE A 178 2.15 -6.91 -6.33
N ILE A 179 1.07 -6.25 -5.89
CA ILE A 179 1.03 -4.79 -5.83
C ILE A 179 2.06 -4.25 -4.82
N ILE A 180 2.30 -4.93 -3.68
CA ILE A 180 3.33 -4.52 -2.71
C ILE A 180 4.71 -4.50 -3.39
N GLU A 181 5.07 -5.55 -4.12
CA GLU A 181 6.35 -5.63 -4.83
C GLU A 181 6.51 -4.51 -5.86
N ILE A 182 5.47 -4.21 -6.62
CA ILE A 182 5.47 -3.07 -7.55
C ILE A 182 5.77 -1.78 -6.81
N VAL A 183 5.05 -1.53 -5.71
CA VAL A 183 5.17 -0.29 -4.93
C VAL A 183 6.56 -0.13 -4.36
N VAL A 184 7.12 -1.21 -3.80
CA VAL A 184 8.49 -1.24 -3.28
C VAL A 184 9.48 -1.02 -4.42
N PHE A 185 9.36 -1.70 -5.56
CA PHE A 185 10.26 -1.48 -6.69
C PHE A 185 10.31 -0.02 -7.16
N TYR A 186 9.15 0.65 -7.19
CA TYR A 186 9.07 2.08 -7.53
C TYR A 186 9.53 3.01 -6.41
N SER A 187 9.65 2.57 -5.15
CA SER A 187 10.17 3.41 -4.06
C SER A 187 11.69 3.57 -4.11
N TRP A 188 12.40 2.59 -4.67
CA TRP A 188 13.87 2.59 -4.80
C TRP A 188 14.40 3.32 -6.06
N ARG A 189 13.52 3.81 -6.94
CA ARG A 189 13.86 4.49 -8.21
C ARG A 189 13.54 5.99 -8.19
#